data_AF-A0A7W0KN20-F1
#
_entry.id   AF-A0A7W0KN20-F1
#
_cell.length_a   1.000
_cell.length_b   1.000
_cell.length_c   1.000
_cell.angle_alpha   90.00
_cell.angle_beta   90.00
_cell.angle_gamma   90.00
#
_symmetry.space_group_name_H-M   'P 1'
#
loop_
_entity.id
_entity.type
_entity.pdbx_description
1 polymer ?
#
loop_
_entity_poly.entity_id
_entity_poly.type
_entity_poly.pdbx_seq_one_letter_code
_entity_poly.pdbx_strand_id
1 'polypeptide(L)'
;MADSVPSKAAADEPSRARGLTPRAKRQLLLGVLPVAVIAVALMASLSSSLPSARAPLTAATQTATAEVVADGAAPDGRGVEVSFTDANGEERTGVIVLARPEDIPDGAEIGVQYDPDDPASVYAEGDAAHLTVRNLLFGLFWVGLVLTVCASITVFRLVSRPRLRRRAATPATARRVRVRRGLSDRSWLVLDHGGAVSWVPVYWDEAISALPRDTQITVHGNPRRNRLLLPVIDGAPIWPSGVRRESAPKGEATQPPPLDPPPRKSLLRQFRGDAAGLLLAPLLGLLWAYTDESGVAGFLAATALSAGVLFWLPSIFGSDPTGPSDDE
;
A
#
# COMPACT_ATOMS: atom_id res chain seq x y z
N MET A 1 65.06 -37.08 14.13
CA MET A 1 65.41 -35.66 14.26
C MET A 1 64.49 -34.91 13.33
N ALA A 2 63.27 -34.69 13.82
CA ALA A 2 62.14 -34.11 13.11
C ALA A 2 61.53 -33.03 14.01
N ASP A 3 60.77 -32.14 13.40
CA ASP A 3 60.03 -31.00 13.97
C ASP A 3 60.92 -29.76 14.23
N SER A 4 60.53 -28.54 13.88
CA SER A 4 59.20 -27.98 13.68
C SER A 4 59.32 -26.67 12.88
N VAL A 5 58.57 -26.54 11.78
CA VAL A 5 58.29 -25.26 11.13
C VAL A 5 57.15 -24.58 11.88
N PRO A 6 57.27 -23.33 12.36
CA PRO A 6 56.17 -22.67 13.03
C PRO A 6 55.05 -22.37 12.04
N SER A 7 53.89 -22.98 12.33
CA SER A 7 52.60 -22.74 11.72
C SER A 7 52.32 -21.24 11.67
N LYS A 8 52.36 -20.69 10.46
CA LYS A 8 51.86 -19.37 10.10
C LYS A 8 50.44 -19.26 10.64
N ALA A 9 50.30 -18.49 11.71
CA ALA A 9 49.03 -18.12 12.30
C ALA A 9 48.07 -17.75 11.16
N ALA A 10 47.03 -18.57 11.02
CA ALA A 10 45.81 -18.19 10.33
C ALA A 10 45.25 -17.02 11.15
N ALA A 11 45.68 -15.82 10.77
CA ALA A 11 44.97 -14.61 11.07
C ALA A 11 43.56 -14.82 10.51
N ASP A 12 42.62 -15.10 11.42
CA ASP A 12 41.19 -14.94 11.20
C ASP A 12 41.00 -13.56 10.60
N GLU A 13 40.89 -13.50 9.27
CA GLU A 13 40.34 -12.34 8.59
C GLU A 13 38.91 -12.21 9.11
N PRO A 14 38.56 -11.14 9.85
CA PRO A 14 37.17 -10.90 10.20
C PRO A 14 36.42 -10.71 8.89
N SER A 15 35.69 -11.75 8.50
CA SER A 15 34.89 -11.81 7.30
C SER A 15 34.09 -10.52 7.21
N ARG A 16 34.45 -9.71 6.21
CA ARG A 16 33.91 -8.40 5.87
C ARG A 16 32.51 -8.21 6.41
N ALA A 17 32.36 -7.20 7.28
CA ALA A 17 31.11 -6.64 7.74
C ALA A 17 30.11 -6.50 6.56
N ARG A 18 29.30 -7.54 6.33
CA ARG A 18 28.27 -7.56 5.30
C ARG A 18 27.18 -6.61 5.79
N GLY A 19 27.29 -5.37 5.31
CA GLY A 19 26.28 -4.33 5.53
C GLY A 19 24.90 -4.86 5.17
N LEU A 20 23.93 -4.60 6.06
CA LEU A 20 22.49 -4.64 5.83
C LEU A 20 22.01 -5.80 4.93
N THR A 21 21.43 -6.85 5.52
CA THR A 21 20.79 -7.97 4.80
C THR A 21 20.01 -7.46 3.57
N PRO A 22 20.53 -7.64 2.34
CA PRO A 22 19.97 -7.02 1.12
C PRO A 22 18.55 -7.51 0.85
N ARG A 23 18.17 -8.66 1.43
CA ARG A 23 16.87 -9.28 1.26
C ARG A 23 15.72 -8.45 1.83
N ALA A 24 15.80 -7.99 3.08
CA ALA A 24 14.71 -7.22 3.70
C ALA A 24 14.43 -5.91 2.95
N LYS A 25 15.49 -5.22 2.48
CA LYS A 25 15.36 -4.04 1.63
C LYS A 25 14.72 -4.36 0.29
N ARG A 26 15.17 -5.43 -0.38
CA ARG A 26 14.60 -5.90 -1.65
C ARG A 26 13.13 -6.24 -1.47
N GLN A 27 12.75 -6.95 -0.41
CA GLN A 27 11.34 -7.29 -0.13
C GLN A 27 10.48 -6.03 0.02
N LEU A 28 10.94 -5.02 0.77
CA LEU A 28 10.23 -3.76 0.94
C LEU A 28 10.08 -2.99 -0.39
N LEU A 29 11.16 -2.89 -1.17
CA LEU A 29 11.16 -2.20 -2.47
C LEU A 29 10.28 -2.92 -3.50
N LEU A 30 10.37 -4.25 -3.53
CA LEU A 30 9.56 -5.07 -4.41
C LEU A 30 8.09 -5.07 -4.02
N GLY A 31 7.78 -4.98 -2.74
CA GLY A 31 6.40 -4.87 -2.26
C GLY A 31 5.75 -3.54 -2.63
N VAL A 32 6.48 -2.42 -2.60
CA VAL A 32 5.93 -1.10 -2.94
C VAL A 32 5.86 -0.85 -4.45
N LEU A 33 6.64 -1.58 -5.25
CA LEU A 33 6.73 -1.35 -6.69
C LEU A 33 5.37 -1.48 -7.41
N PRO A 34 4.55 -2.54 -7.20
CA PRO A 34 3.27 -2.66 -7.89
C PRO A 34 2.29 -1.54 -7.56
N VAL A 35 2.14 -1.19 -6.27
CA VAL A 35 1.28 -0.06 -5.87
C VAL A 35 1.77 1.25 -6.46
N ALA A 36 3.09 1.46 -6.55
CA ALA A 36 3.66 2.66 -7.16
C ALA A 36 3.36 2.74 -8.66
N VAL A 37 3.58 1.65 -9.41
CA VAL A 37 3.32 1.59 -10.86
C VAL A 37 1.83 1.82 -11.14
N ILE A 38 0.95 1.13 -10.42
CA ILE A 38 -0.51 1.24 -10.58
C ILE A 38 -0.97 2.66 -10.25
N ALA A 39 -0.55 3.21 -9.10
CA ALA A 39 -0.95 4.55 -8.70
C ALA A 39 -0.47 5.62 -9.69
N VAL A 40 0.77 5.53 -10.18
CA VAL A 40 1.29 6.47 -11.19
C VAL A 40 0.51 6.37 -12.50
N ALA A 41 0.21 5.15 -12.98
CA ALA A 41 -0.58 4.95 -14.18
C ALA A 41 -2.01 5.53 -14.05
N LEU A 42 -2.66 5.28 -12.90
CA LEU A 42 -3.99 5.84 -12.61
C LEU A 42 -3.96 7.36 -12.50
N MET A 43 -3.00 7.94 -11.78
CA MET A 43 -2.86 9.39 -11.70
C MET A 43 -2.61 10.03 -13.06
N ALA A 44 -1.76 9.41 -13.90
CA ALA A 44 -1.51 9.91 -15.25
C ALA A 44 -2.78 9.90 -16.11
N SER A 45 -3.55 8.80 -16.06
CA SER A 45 -4.82 8.68 -16.77
C SER A 45 -5.87 9.67 -16.27
N LEU A 46 -6.02 9.85 -14.95
CA LEU A 46 -6.99 10.78 -14.39
C LEU A 46 -6.60 12.24 -14.69
N SER A 47 -5.30 12.55 -14.61
CA SER A 47 -4.78 13.89 -14.89
C SER A 47 -4.92 14.27 -16.36
N SER A 48 -4.81 13.31 -17.29
CA SER A 48 -4.98 13.58 -18.73
C SER A 48 -6.44 13.80 -19.12
N SER A 49 -7.40 13.19 -18.42
CA SER A 49 -8.84 13.41 -18.65
C SER A 49 -9.36 14.72 -18.06
N LEU A 50 -8.66 15.27 -17.05
CA LEU A 50 -9.15 16.43 -16.29
C LEU A 50 -9.32 17.72 -17.11
N PRO A 51 -8.41 18.12 -18.04
CA PRO A 51 -8.58 19.31 -18.85
C PRO A 51 -9.83 19.24 -19.72
N SER A 52 -10.06 18.10 -20.39
CA SER A 52 -11.24 17.90 -21.25
C SER A 52 -12.54 17.93 -20.45
N ALA A 53 -12.55 17.36 -19.25
CA ALA A 53 -13.73 17.41 -18.37
C ALA A 53 -14.00 18.81 -17.81
N ARG A 54 -12.97 19.64 -17.61
CA ARG A 54 -13.10 21.00 -17.08
C ARG A 54 -13.37 22.07 -18.13
N ALA A 55 -12.99 21.82 -19.39
CA ALA A 55 -13.10 22.81 -20.46
C ALA A 55 -14.51 23.41 -20.58
N PRO A 56 -15.61 22.62 -20.57
CA PRO A 56 -16.95 23.18 -20.70
C PRO A 56 -17.34 24.06 -19.50
N LEU A 57 -17.02 23.61 -18.27
CA LEU A 57 -17.29 24.38 -17.05
C LEU A 57 -16.44 25.66 -16.95
N THR A 58 -15.26 25.69 -17.58
CA THR A 58 -14.39 26.87 -17.57
C THR A 58 -14.86 27.90 -18.60
N ALA A 59 -15.47 27.45 -19.70
CA ALA A 59 -16.07 28.32 -20.71
C ALA A 59 -17.42 28.91 -20.24
N ALA A 60 -18.16 28.18 -19.42
CA ALA A 60 -19.42 28.61 -18.81
C ALA A 60 -19.23 29.72 -17.75
N THR A 61 -18.95 30.93 -18.21
CA THR A 61 -18.58 32.08 -17.36
C THR A 61 -19.76 32.95 -16.93
N GLN A 62 -20.92 32.81 -17.58
CA GLN A 62 -22.12 33.58 -17.28
C GLN A 62 -23.11 32.74 -16.49
N THR A 63 -23.94 33.41 -15.70
CA THR A 63 -24.96 32.75 -14.84
C THR A 63 -26.32 33.34 -15.07
N ALA A 64 -27.36 32.49 -15.08
CA ALA A 64 -28.75 32.92 -15.17
C ALA A 64 -29.64 32.06 -14.25
N THR A 65 -30.87 32.50 -14.02
CA THR A 65 -31.93 31.64 -13.47
C THR A 65 -32.72 31.09 -14.64
N ALA A 66 -32.86 29.77 -14.71
CA ALA A 66 -33.59 29.09 -15.76
C ALA A 66 -34.83 28.40 -15.21
N GLU A 67 -35.88 28.36 -16.01
CA GLU A 67 -37.13 27.64 -15.73
C GLU A 67 -37.10 26.29 -16.45
N VAL A 68 -37.50 25.23 -15.76
CA VAL A 68 -37.60 23.88 -16.34
C VAL A 68 -38.81 23.80 -17.26
N VAL A 69 -38.54 23.48 -18.53
CA VAL A 69 -39.55 23.37 -19.60
C VAL A 69 -40.00 21.92 -19.76
N ALA A 70 -39.05 20.99 -19.69
CA ALA A 70 -39.32 19.56 -19.79
C ALA A 70 -38.19 18.75 -19.13
N ASP A 71 -38.55 17.62 -18.53
CA ASP A 71 -37.62 16.62 -18.03
C ASP A 71 -37.60 15.36 -18.91
N GLY A 72 -36.66 14.43 -18.64
CA GLY A 72 -36.57 13.17 -19.37
C GLY A 72 -36.08 13.27 -20.82
N ALA A 73 -35.46 14.39 -21.20
CA ALA A 73 -34.86 14.56 -22.52
C ALA A 73 -33.60 13.68 -22.71
N ALA A 74 -33.11 13.63 -23.95
CA ALA A 74 -31.85 12.95 -24.24
C ALA A 74 -30.66 13.65 -23.53
N PRO A 75 -29.61 12.90 -23.14
CA PRO A 75 -29.41 11.46 -23.32
C PRO A 75 -30.02 10.61 -22.20
N ASP A 76 -30.58 9.46 -22.57
CA ASP A 76 -31.03 8.40 -21.64
C ASP A 76 -32.04 8.84 -20.55
N GLY A 77 -32.87 9.86 -20.84
CA GLY A 77 -33.82 10.40 -19.88
C GLY A 77 -33.17 11.27 -18.79
N ARG A 78 -31.92 11.71 -18.98
CA ARG A 78 -31.18 12.55 -18.03
C ARG A 78 -31.13 14.02 -18.43
N GLY A 79 -31.66 14.36 -19.60
CA GLY A 79 -31.73 15.74 -20.06
C GLY A 79 -32.88 16.48 -19.40
N VAL A 80 -32.60 17.69 -18.92
CA VAL A 80 -33.60 18.64 -18.43
C VAL A 80 -33.51 19.87 -19.32
N GLU A 81 -34.55 20.10 -20.11
CA GLU A 81 -34.67 21.27 -20.97
C GLU A 81 -35.08 22.47 -20.12
N VAL A 82 -34.32 23.56 -20.26
CA VAL A 82 -34.52 24.78 -19.49
C VAL A 82 -34.57 25.99 -20.40
N SER A 83 -35.39 26.98 -20.04
CA SER A 83 -35.45 28.29 -20.68
C SER A 83 -34.92 29.37 -19.74
N PHE A 84 -34.10 30.29 -20.26
CA PHE A 84 -33.54 31.38 -19.47
C PHE A 84 -33.33 32.63 -20.32
N THR A 85 -33.23 33.78 -19.67
CA THR A 85 -32.83 35.03 -20.33
C THR A 85 -31.32 35.22 -20.17
N ASP A 86 -30.61 35.39 -21.29
CA ASP A 86 -29.17 35.63 -21.27
C ASP A 86 -28.81 37.07 -20.85
N ALA A 87 -27.52 37.34 -20.67
CA ALA A 87 -27.00 38.65 -20.30
C ALA A 87 -27.33 39.78 -21.30
N ASN A 88 -27.71 39.44 -22.54
CA ASN A 88 -28.13 40.41 -23.56
C ASN A 88 -29.66 40.65 -23.54
N GLY A 89 -30.39 39.95 -22.68
CA GLY A 89 -31.85 40.00 -22.63
C GLY A 89 -32.55 39.10 -23.65
N GLU A 90 -31.82 38.19 -24.31
CA GLU A 90 -32.41 37.26 -25.27
C GLU A 90 -32.88 35.98 -24.56
N GLU A 91 -34.04 35.48 -24.96
CA GLU A 91 -34.57 34.21 -24.48
C GLU A 91 -33.81 33.05 -25.13
N ARG A 92 -33.29 32.14 -24.32
CA ARG A 92 -32.49 30.99 -24.72
C ARG A 92 -33.07 29.72 -24.13
N THR A 93 -32.81 28.62 -24.81
CA THR A 93 -33.06 27.27 -24.30
C THR A 93 -31.76 26.48 -24.27
N GLY A 94 -31.66 25.55 -23.33
CA GLY A 94 -30.53 24.65 -23.22
C GLY A 94 -30.91 23.37 -22.49
N VAL A 95 -29.98 22.40 -22.49
CA VAL A 95 -30.22 21.09 -21.87
C VAL A 95 -29.16 20.85 -20.80
N ILE A 96 -29.61 20.69 -19.56
CA ILE A 96 -28.77 20.25 -18.45
C ILE A 96 -28.78 18.72 -18.45
N VAL A 97 -27.60 18.10 -18.38
CA VAL A 97 -27.49 16.64 -18.29
C VAL A 97 -27.24 16.24 -16.84
N LEU A 98 -28.23 15.59 -16.23
CA LEU A 98 -28.11 15.03 -14.88
C LEU A 98 -27.25 13.77 -14.86
N ALA A 99 -26.68 13.41 -13.70
CA ALA A 99 -25.99 12.13 -13.56
C ALA A 99 -26.93 10.93 -13.65
N ARG A 100 -28.19 11.11 -13.24
CA ARG A 100 -29.23 10.09 -13.22
C ARG A 100 -30.55 10.71 -13.68
N PRO A 101 -31.48 9.90 -14.22
CA PRO A 101 -32.84 10.36 -14.45
C PRO A 101 -33.44 10.77 -13.11
N GLU A 102 -33.90 12.00 -13.02
CA GLU A 102 -34.62 12.54 -11.86
C GLU A 102 -35.81 13.34 -12.40
N ASP A 103 -36.96 13.19 -11.73
CA ASP A 103 -38.17 13.92 -12.08
C ASP A 103 -38.07 15.33 -11.48
N ILE A 104 -37.88 16.33 -12.34
CA ILE A 104 -37.85 17.73 -11.92
C ILE A 104 -39.16 18.38 -12.36
N PRO A 105 -39.93 19.02 -11.45
CA PRO A 105 -41.19 19.63 -11.81
C PRO A 105 -41.04 20.71 -12.88
N ASP A 106 -41.93 20.71 -13.86
CA ASP A 106 -42.09 21.82 -14.81
C ASP A 106 -42.29 23.15 -14.04
N GLY A 107 -41.65 24.20 -14.52
CA GLY A 107 -41.66 25.51 -13.88
C GLY A 107 -40.73 25.65 -12.67
N ALA A 108 -39.94 24.63 -12.33
CA ALA A 108 -38.91 24.76 -11.30
C ALA A 108 -37.82 25.74 -11.74
N GLU A 109 -37.40 26.63 -10.84
CA GLU A 109 -36.30 27.56 -11.07
C GLU A 109 -34.97 26.93 -10.64
N ILE A 110 -33.98 26.93 -11.54
CA ILE A 110 -32.64 26.39 -11.30
C ILE A 110 -31.59 27.43 -11.69
N GLY A 111 -30.57 27.60 -10.85
CA GLY A 111 -29.41 28.40 -11.19
C GLY A 111 -28.53 27.68 -12.21
N VAL A 112 -28.27 28.32 -13.34
CA VAL A 112 -27.48 27.75 -14.44
C VAL A 112 -26.26 28.58 -14.78
N GLN A 113 -25.25 27.92 -15.31
CA GLN A 113 -24.04 28.49 -15.90
C GLN A 113 -24.04 28.16 -17.39
N TYR A 114 -23.68 29.12 -18.23
CA TYR A 114 -23.65 28.92 -19.68
C TYR A 114 -22.45 29.62 -20.32
N ASP A 115 -22.03 29.08 -21.46
CA ASP A 115 -20.99 29.68 -22.30
C ASP A 115 -21.62 30.80 -23.15
N PRO A 116 -21.19 32.07 -23.04
CA PRO A 116 -21.71 33.14 -23.89
C PRO A 116 -21.45 32.92 -25.39
N ASP A 117 -20.41 32.16 -25.75
CA ASP A 117 -20.07 31.84 -27.14
C ASP A 117 -20.86 30.61 -27.66
N ASP A 118 -21.40 29.79 -26.76
CA ASP A 118 -22.32 28.68 -27.04
C ASP A 118 -23.46 28.60 -26.01
N PRO A 119 -24.48 29.46 -26.12
CA PRO A 119 -25.53 29.60 -25.09
C PRO A 119 -26.42 28.37 -24.90
N ALA A 120 -26.39 27.42 -25.84
CA ALA A 120 -27.13 26.16 -25.72
C ALA A 120 -26.47 25.18 -24.73
N SER A 121 -25.17 25.35 -24.46
CA SER A 121 -24.42 24.57 -23.48
C SER A 121 -24.65 25.10 -22.07
N VAL A 122 -25.55 24.45 -21.33
CA VAL A 122 -26.00 24.87 -20.00
C VAL A 122 -25.61 23.85 -18.94
N TYR A 123 -25.10 24.34 -17.82
CA TYR A 123 -24.62 23.54 -16.70
C TYR A 123 -25.29 23.98 -15.41
N ALA A 124 -25.57 23.04 -14.52
CA ALA A 124 -26.12 23.32 -13.20
C ALA A 124 -25.24 22.71 -12.11
N GLU A 125 -25.33 23.25 -10.90
CA GLU A 125 -24.61 22.65 -9.78
C GLU A 125 -25.08 21.22 -9.54
N GLY A 126 -24.13 20.28 -9.49
CA GLY A 126 -24.44 18.86 -9.29
C GLY A 126 -24.82 18.11 -10.56
N ASP A 127 -24.77 18.74 -11.73
CA ASP A 127 -24.97 18.07 -13.02
C ASP A 127 -23.86 17.04 -13.35
N ALA A 128 -24.02 16.31 -14.45
CA ALA A 128 -23.08 15.28 -14.86
C ALA A 128 -21.66 15.84 -15.12
N ALA A 129 -21.53 17.08 -15.59
CA ALA A 129 -20.24 17.70 -15.87
C ALA A 129 -19.48 18.02 -14.57
N HIS A 130 -20.14 18.66 -13.61
CA HIS A 130 -19.58 18.93 -12.28
C HIS A 130 -19.22 17.64 -11.55
N LEU A 131 -20.09 16.63 -11.61
CA LEU A 131 -19.84 15.33 -11.01
C LEU A 131 -18.64 14.62 -11.63
N THR A 132 -18.49 14.70 -12.95
CA THR A 132 -17.32 14.14 -13.65
C THR A 132 -16.02 14.77 -13.16
N VAL A 133 -15.95 16.11 -13.08
CA VAL A 133 -14.77 16.82 -12.58
C VAL A 133 -14.50 16.47 -11.11
N ARG A 134 -15.54 16.45 -10.27
CA ARG A 134 -15.43 16.09 -8.85
C ARG A 134 -14.86 14.68 -8.67
N ASN A 135 -15.38 13.71 -9.42
CA ASN A 135 -14.95 12.31 -9.34
C ASN A 135 -13.49 12.14 -9.79
N LEU A 136 -13.06 12.84 -10.85
CA LEU A 136 -11.65 12.83 -11.28
C LEU A 136 -10.72 13.39 -10.19
N LEU A 137 -11.08 14.50 -9.55
CA LEU A 137 -10.29 15.10 -8.48
C LEU A 137 -10.25 14.23 -7.23
N PHE A 138 -11.39 13.65 -6.85
CA PHE A 138 -11.48 12.73 -5.73
C PHE A 138 -10.63 11.47 -5.96
N GLY A 139 -10.69 10.91 -7.17
CA GLY A 139 -9.83 9.80 -7.58
C GLY A 139 -8.35 10.15 -7.51
N LEU A 140 -7.95 11.32 -8.03
CA LEU A 140 -6.57 11.79 -8.00
C LEU A 140 -6.07 11.94 -6.55
N PHE A 141 -6.89 12.52 -5.68
CA PHE A 141 -6.59 12.67 -4.26
C PHE A 141 -6.37 11.30 -3.58
N TRP A 142 -7.30 10.35 -3.71
CA TRP A 142 -7.19 9.06 -3.03
C TRP A 142 -6.03 8.21 -3.56
N VAL A 143 -5.83 8.17 -4.87
CA VAL A 143 -4.69 7.45 -5.47
C VAL A 143 -3.37 8.06 -4.97
N GLY A 144 -3.25 9.39 -4.98
CA GLY A 144 -2.08 10.10 -4.48
C GLY A 144 -1.84 9.89 -2.98
N LEU A 145 -2.91 9.83 -2.18
CA LEU A 145 -2.84 9.55 -0.75
C LEU A 145 -2.34 8.12 -0.50
N VAL A 146 -2.90 7.11 -1.19
CA VAL A 146 -2.47 5.72 -1.06
C VAL A 146 -1.00 5.56 -1.43
N LEU A 147 -0.57 6.15 -2.54
CA LEU A 147 0.84 6.14 -2.96
C LEU A 147 1.74 6.77 -1.89
N THR A 148 1.38 7.97 -1.43
CA THR A 148 2.13 8.70 -0.39
C THR A 148 2.25 7.87 0.87
N VAL A 149 1.16 7.31 1.39
CA VAL A 149 1.18 6.49 2.61
C VAL A 149 2.08 5.26 2.44
N CYS A 150 1.94 4.53 1.32
CA CYS A 150 2.74 3.33 1.05
C CYS A 150 4.23 3.66 0.93
N ALA A 151 4.56 4.73 0.20
CA ALA A 151 5.92 5.20 0.02
C ALA A 151 6.52 5.71 1.33
N SER A 152 5.80 6.54 2.08
CA SER A 152 6.25 7.09 3.37
C SER A 152 6.55 6.00 4.39
N ILE A 153 5.67 4.98 4.53
CA ILE A 153 5.91 3.86 5.45
C ILE A 153 7.14 3.05 5.01
N THR A 154 7.30 2.82 3.70
CA THR A 154 8.44 2.08 3.14
C THR A 154 9.75 2.84 3.36
N VAL A 155 9.80 4.13 3.02
CA VAL A 155 10.95 5.02 3.25
C VAL A 155 11.27 5.13 4.73
N PHE A 156 10.26 5.35 5.58
CA PHE A 156 10.44 5.41 7.02
C PHE A 156 11.10 4.15 7.56
N ARG A 157 10.71 2.96 7.09
CA ARG A 157 11.37 1.70 7.46
C ARG A 157 12.80 1.63 6.95
N LEU A 158 13.03 1.93 5.67
CA LEU A 158 14.36 1.88 5.06
C LEU A 158 15.36 2.82 5.75
N VAL A 159 14.88 3.97 6.24
CA VAL A 159 15.70 4.97 6.94
C VAL A 159 15.83 4.70 8.44
N SER A 160 14.76 4.21 9.09
CA SER A 160 14.77 3.99 10.56
C SER A 160 15.54 2.75 10.98
N ARG A 161 15.53 1.65 10.20
CA ARG A 161 16.22 0.40 10.61
C ARG A 161 17.74 0.54 10.70
N PRO A 162 18.45 1.17 9.74
CA PRO A 162 19.89 1.39 9.86
C PRO A 162 20.27 2.20 11.09
N ARG A 163 19.42 3.15 11.53
CA ARG A 163 19.67 3.99 12.71
C ARG A 163 19.74 3.18 14.02
N LEU A 164 19.13 1.99 14.05
CA LEU A 164 19.17 1.11 15.23
C LEU A 164 20.59 0.65 15.58
N ARG A 165 21.49 0.55 14.59
CA ARG A 165 22.91 0.19 14.80
C ARG A 165 23.66 1.15 15.72
N ARG A 166 23.20 2.39 15.85
CA ARG A 166 23.80 3.40 16.72
C ARG A 166 23.47 3.19 18.20
N ARG A 167 22.56 2.27 18.53
CA ARG A 167 22.19 1.97 19.91
C ARG A 167 23.21 1.04 20.55
N ALA A 168 23.34 1.15 21.86
CA ALA A 168 24.20 0.27 22.65
C ALA A 168 23.88 -1.21 22.35
N ALA A 169 24.94 -1.99 22.17
CA ALA A 169 24.88 -3.42 21.99
C ALA A 169 24.71 -4.10 23.36
N THR A 170 23.86 -5.11 23.43
CA THR A 170 23.60 -5.88 24.65
C THR A 170 23.58 -7.36 24.28
N PRO A 171 24.27 -8.23 25.04
CA PRO A 171 24.22 -9.67 24.80
C PRO A 171 22.84 -10.23 25.17
N ALA A 172 22.35 -11.18 24.38
CA ALA A 172 21.13 -11.93 24.63
C ALA A 172 21.27 -13.33 24.04
N THR A 173 20.45 -14.28 24.49
CA THR A 173 20.26 -15.53 23.73
C THR A 173 19.02 -15.40 22.85
N ALA A 174 19.02 -16.11 21.73
CA ALA A 174 17.92 -16.09 20.78
C ALA A 174 17.53 -17.49 20.33
N ARG A 175 16.24 -17.64 20.02
CA ARG A 175 15.73 -18.77 19.23
C ARG A 175 14.72 -18.26 18.21
N ARG A 176 14.67 -18.92 17.05
CA ARG A 176 13.65 -18.66 16.03
C ARG A 176 12.34 -19.33 16.44
N VAL A 177 11.24 -18.60 16.28
CA VAL A 177 9.89 -19.14 16.36
C VAL A 177 9.11 -18.65 15.14
N ARG A 178 8.35 -19.53 14.52
CA ARG A 178 7.41 -19.21 13.45
C ARG A 178 6.01 -19.12 14.03
N VAL A 179 5.26 -18.09 13.66
CA VAL A 179 3.90 -17.89 14.18
C VAL A 179 2.94 -17.75 13.02
N ARG A 180 2.02 -18.71 12.92
CA ARG A 180 0.97 -18.75 11.92
C ARG A 180 -0.33 -18.19 12.48
N ARG A 181 -0.96 -17.27 11.76
CA ARG A 181 -2.29 -16.74 12.08
C ARG A 181 -3.10 -16.57 10.78
N GLY A 182 -3.99 -17.53 10.52
CA GLY A 182 -4.74 -17.60 9.26
C GLY A 182 -3.79 -17.80 8.08
N LEU A 183 -3.86 -16.89 7.11
CA LEU A 183 -2.98 -16.87 5.92
C LEU A 183 -1.62 -16.20 6.17
N SER A 184 -1.41 -15.60 7.33
CA SER A 184 -0.15 -14.94 7.67
C SER A 184 0.80 -15.92 8.36
N ASP A 185 2.00 -16.06 7.81
CA ASP A 185 3.12 -16.77 8.42
C ASP A 185 4.29 -15.80 8.64
N ARG A 186 4.78 -15.70 9.89
CA ARG A 186 5.79 -14.72 10.28
C ARG A 186 6.89 -15.35 11.13
N SER A 187 8.12 -14.94 10.84
CA SER A 187 9.29 -15.25 11.67
C SER A 187 9.40 -14.28 12.85
N TRP A 188 9.68 -14.85 14.02
CA TRP A 188 9.96 -14.16 15.27
C TRP A 188 11.28 -14.65 15.85
N LEU A 189 11.99 -13.74 16.52
CA LEU A 189 13.05 -14.09 17.45
C LEU A 189 12.53 -13.94 18.86
N VAL A 190 12.66 -15.01 19.65
CA VAL A 190 12.49 -14.97 21.09
C VAL A 190 13.86 -14.69 21.69
N LEU A 191 13.98 -13.52 22.29
CA LEU A 191 15.19 -13.05 22.95
C LEU A 191 15.06 -13.29 24.45
N ASP A 192 16.09 -13.86 25.07
CA ASP A 192 16.22 -13.89 26.52
C ASP A 192 17.41 -13.01 26.93
N HIS A 193 17.13 -12.06 27.82
CA HIS A 193 18.13 -11.19 28.42
C HIS A 193 18.00 -11.22 29.96
N GLY A 194 18.75 -12.14 30.58
CA GLY A 194 18.79 -12.30 32.02
C GLY A 194 17.41 -12.59 32.61
N GLY A 195 16.68 -13.54 32.02
CA GLY A 195 15.34 -13.98 32.44
C GLY A 195 14.19 -13.13 31.89
N ALA A 196 14.49 -12.02 31.21
CA ALA A 196 13.48 -11.21 30.53
C ALA A 196 13.30 -11.69 29.08
N VAL A 197 12.14 -12.27 28.79
CA VAL A 197 11.80 -12.76 27.45
C VAL A 197 11.19 -11.65 26.61
N SER A 198 11.62 -11.51 25.36
CA SER A 198 11.11 -10.53 24.40
C SER A 198 10.92 -11.13 23.03
N TRP A 199 9.79 -10.83 22.40
CA TRP A 199 9.41 -11.33 21.08
C TRP A 199 9.62 -10.22 20.05
N VAL A 200 10.52 -10.47 19.09
CA VAL A 200 10.84 -9.52 18.02
C VAL A 200 10.43 -10.09 16.67
N PRO A 201 9.47 -9.48 15.97
CA PRO A 201 9.12 -9.90 14.63
C PRO A 201 10.22 -9.45 13.67
N VAL A 202 10.66 -10.36 12.81
CA VAL A 202 11.82 -10.17 11.92
C VAL A 202 11.47 -10.56 10.50
N TYR A 203 12.15 -9.92 9.56
CA TYR A 203 12.17 -10.40 8.19
C TYR A 203 12.89 -11.75 8.13
N TRP A 204 12.38 -12.66 7.30
CA TRP A 204 13.06 -13.92 7.07
C TRP A 204 14.44 -13.68 6.47
N ASP A 205 15.43 -14.35 7.03
CA ASP A 205 16.81 -14.37 6.57
C ASP A 205 17.39 -15.78 6.71
N GLU A 206 18.37 -16.11 5.89
CA GLU A 206 19.04 -17.41 5.89
C GLU A 206 19.72 -17.66 7.25
N ALA A 207 20.34 -16.63 7.85
CA ALA A 207 21.01 -16.74 9.14
C ALA A 207 20.05 -17.13 10.29
N ILE A 208 18.77 -16.76 10.19
CA ILE A 208 17.76 -17.10 11.18
C ILE A 208 17.30 -18.57 11.00
N SER A 209 17.35 -19.08 9.77
CA SER A 209 16.90 -20.45 9.46
C SER A 209 17.88 -21.51 9.99
N ALA A 210 19.16 -21.18 10.07
CA ALA A 210 20.19 -22.03 10.67
C ALA A 210 20.29 -21.87 12.19
N LEU A 211 19.56 -20.94 12.81
CA LEU A 211 19.78 -20.54 14.20
C LEU A 211 19.44 -21.67 15.19
N PRO A 212 20.43 -22.21 15.92
CA PRO A 212 20.15 -23.16 17.00
C PRO A 212 19.34 -22.53 18.13
N ARG A 213 18.89 -23.36 19.07
CA ARG A 213 18.22 -22.87 20.26
C ARG A 213 19.24 -22.20 21.20
N ASP A 214 18.84 -21.08 21.79
CA ASP A 214 19.57 -20.35 22.84
C ASP A 214 20.96 -19.86 22.39
N THR A 215 21.12 -19.60 21.08
CA THR A 215 22.33 -19.04 20.49
C THR A 215 22.61 -17.65 21.06
N GLN A 216 23.86 -17.40 21.47
CA GLN A 216 24.29 -16.08 21.89
C GLN A 216 24.33 -15.12 20.70
N ILE A 217 23.66 -13.99 20.84
CA ILE A 217 23.59 -12.95 19.81
C ILE A 217 23.83 -11.57 20.44
N THR A 218 24.13 -10.61 19.59
CA THR A 218 24.18 -9.20 19.99
C THR A 218 22.88 -8.52 19.59
N VAL A 219 22.33 -7.68 20.46
CA VAL A 219 21.12 -6.89 20.17
C VAL A 219 21.43 -5.41 20.36
N HIS A 220 21.20 -4.59 19.34
CA HIS A 220 21.26 -3.15 19.50
C HIS A 220 19.95 -2.59 20.07
N GLY A 221 20.06 -1.89 21.20
CA GLY A 221 18.95 -1.45 22.03
C GLY A 221 18.71 -2.38 23.21
N ASN A 222 18.15 -1.83 24.30
CA ASN A 222 17.87 -2.56 25.52
C ASN A 222 16.58 -3.40 25.37
N PRO A 223 16.66 -4.74 25.47
CA PRO A 223 15.51 -5.63 25.32
C PRO A 223 14.37 -5.38 26.31
N ARG A 224 14.64 -4.77 27.47
CA ARG A 224 13.61 -4.41 28.47
C ARG A 224 12.93 -3.07 28.19
N ARG A 225 13.64 -2.10 27.60
CA ARG A 225 13.12 -0.71 27.45
C ARG A 225 12.76 -0.29 26.03
N ASN A 226 13.46 -0.76 25.02
CA ASN A 226 13.29 -0.23 23.66
C ASN A 226 12.23 -1.00 22.85
N ARG A 227 11.28 -0.26 22.24
CA ARG A 227 10.24 -0.80 21.36
C ARG A 227 10.77 -1.43 20.07
N LEU A 228 11.94 -1.02 19.60
CA LEU A 228 12.60 -1.53 18.40
C LEU A 228 13.98 -2.01 18.78
N LEU A 229 14.31 -3.22 18.34
CA LEU A 229 15.58 -3.89 18.59
C LEU A 229 16.16 -4.32 17.24
N LEU A 230 17.49 -4.29 17.12
CA LEU A 230 18.18 -4.83 15.95
C LEU A 230 19.07 -6.01 16.40
N PRO A 231 18.58 -7.25 16.26
CA PRO A 231 19.38 -8.45 16.50
C PRO A 231 20.51 -8.56 15.47
N VAL A 232 21.65 -9.10 15.90
CA VAL A 232 22.83 -9.36 15.09
C VAL A 232 23.29 -10.78 15.37
N ILE A 233 23.21 -11.63 14.35
CA ILE A 233 23.56 -13.06 14.39
C ILE A 233 24.82 -13.21 13.55
N ASP A 234 25.91 -13.71 14.12
CA ASP A 234 27.20 -13.90 13.42
C ASP A 234 27.67 -12.64 12.66
N GLY A 235 27.50 -11.46 13.29
CA GLY A 235 27.83 -10.16 12.69
C GLY A 235 26.83 -9.65 11.64
N ALA A 236 25.84 -10.45 11.23
CA ALA A 236 24.80 -10.09 10.27
C ALA A 236 23.58 -9.46 10.97
N PRO A 237 23.16 -8.24 10.60
CA PRO A 237 22.00 -7.59 11.20
C PRO A 237 20.67 -8.19 10.70
N ILE A 238 19.82 -8.65 11.60
CA ILE A 238 18.49 -9.13 11.25
C ILE A 238 17.48 -7.99 11.33
N TRP A 239 16.86 -7.64 10.21
CA TRP A 239 15.92 -6.51 10.16
C TRP A 239 14.62 -6.82 10.91
N PRO A 240 14.21 -6.00 11.89
CA PRO A 240 12.91 -6.16 12.53
C PRO A 240 11.79 -5.73 11.58
N SER A 241 10.74 -6.55 11.48
CA SER A 241 9.53 -6.24 10.70
C SER A 241 8.48 -5.48 11.53
N GLY A 242 8.68 -5.35 12.84
CA GLY A 242 7.74 -4.69 13.75
C GLY A 242 8.35 -4.33 15.10
N VAL A 243 7.47 -4.05 16.07
CA VAL A 243 7.85 -3.69 17.45
C VAL A 243 8.04 -4.94 18.31
N ARG A 244 8.96 -4.83 19.28
CA ARG A 244 9.15 -5.79 20.37
C ARG A 244 7.83 -5.99 21.13
N ARG A 245 7.57 -7.22 21.55
CA ARG A 245 6.49 -7.58 22.46
C ARG A 245 7.05 -8.32 23.68
N GLU A 246 6.37 -8.18 24.80
CA GLU A 246 6.73 -8.88 26.05
C GLU A 246 6.04 -10.25 26.14
N SER A 247 4.91 -10.41 25.46
CA SER A 247 4.16 -11.66 25.38
C SER A 247 4.23 -12.30 24.00
N ALA A 248 3.98 -13.60 23.97
CA ALA A 248 3.87 -14.36 22.73
C ALA A 248 2.77 -13.77 21.83
N PRO A 249 3.01 -13.64 20.52
CA PRO A 249 1.99 -13.21 19.59
C PRO A 249 0.86 -14.25 19.50
N LYS A 250 -0.36 -13.78 19.23
CA LYS A 250 -1.52 -14.65 18.97
C LYS A 250 -1.29 -15.48 17.70
N GLY A 251 -1.52 -16.78 17.78
CA GLY A 251 -1.39 -17.72 16.67
C GLY A 251 -0.77 -19.04 17.12
N GLU A 252 -0.63 -19.95 16.17
CA GLU A 252 0.09 -21.20 16.37
C GLU A 252 1.59 -20.93 16.27
N ALA A 253 2.31 -21.14 17.37
CA ALA A 253 3.74 -20.92 17.45
C ALA A 253 4.48 -22.25 17.31
N THR A 254 5.29 -22.38 16.27
CA THR A 254 6.12 -23.56 16.03
C THR A 254 7.59 -23.16 16.05
N GLN A 255 8.42 -23.99 16.67
CA GLN A 255 9.87 -23.83 16.60
C GLN A 255 10.38 -24.77 15.50
N PRO A 256 10.66 -24.27 14.29
CA PRO A 256 11.22 -25.12 13.24
C PRO A 256 12.62 -25.61 13.65
N PRO A 257 13.00 -26.84 13.27
CA PRO A 257 14.36 -27.31 13.49
C PRO A 257 15.36 -26.40 12.74
N PRO A 258 16.60 -26.23 13.27
CA PRO A 258 17.65 -25.54 12.54
C PRO A 258 17.92 -26.27 11.22
N LEU A 259 17.95 -25.54 10.12
CA LEU A 259 18.24 -26.11 8.81
C LEU A 259 19.74 -25.96 8.48
N ASP A 260 20.41 -27.07 8.23
CA ASP A 260 21.80 -27.12 7.77
C ASP A 260 21.95 -28.00 6.52
N PRO A 261 22.29 -27.43 5.35
CA PRO A 261 22.55 -26.01 5.10
C PRO A 261 21.26 -25.17 5.09
N PRO A 262 21.33 -23.86 5.44
CA PRO A 262 20.17 -22.97 5.37
C PRO A 262 19.64 -22.89 3.93
N PRO A 263 18.32 -23.03 3.71
CA PRO A 263 17.78 -23.08 2.36
C PRO A 263 17.89 -21.71 1.69
N ARG A 264 18.47 -21.67 0.49
CA ARG A 264 18.38 -20.51 -0.41
C ARG A 264 16.97 -20.42 -0.99
N LYS A 265 16.03 -19.86 -0.23
CA LYS A 265 14.65 -19.72 -0.71
C LYS A 265 14.53 -18.54 -1.68
N SER A 266 14.02 -18.81 -2.89
CA SER A 266 13.83 -17.77 -3.91
C SER A 266 12.82 -16.71 -3.43
N LEU A 267 13.05 -15.46 -3.81
CA LEU A 267 12.07 -14.39 -3.60
C LEU A 267 10.74 -14.72 -4.30
N LEU A 268 10.78 -15.47 -5.41
CA LEU A 268 9.59 -15.88 -6.16
C LEU A 268 8.61 -16.75 -5.34
N ARG A 269 9.11 -17.68 -4.52
CA ARG A 269 8.24 -18.49 -3.65
C ARG A 269 7.56 -17.62 -2.58
N GLN A 270 8.30 -16.64 -2.05
CA GLN A 270 7.77 -15.67 -1.10
C GLN A 270 6.65 -14.81 -1.74
N PHE A 271 6.89 -14.32 -2.96
CA PHE A 271 5.89 -13.58 -3.72
C PHE A 271 4.60 -14.36 -3.98
N ARG A 272 4.70 -15.65 -4.31
CA ARG A 272 3.51 -16.51 -4.52
C ARG A 272 2.67 -16.63 -3.25
N GLY A 273 3.31 -16.73 -2.08
CA GLY A 273 2.61 -16.73 -0.79
C GLY A 273 1.93 -15.39 -0.51
N ASP A 274 2.63 -14.29 -0.77
CA ASP A 274 2.12 -12.94 -0.56
C ASP A 274 0.98 -12.57 -1.53
N ALA A 275 0.92 -13.21 -2.71
CA ALA A 275 -0.12 -13.00 -3.72
C ALA A 275 -1.50 -13.54 -3.32
N ALA A 276 -1.63 -14.37 -2.29
CA ALA A 276 -2.92 -14.89 -1.85
C ALA A 276 -3.92 -13.78 -1.49
N GLY A 277 -3.43 -12.64 -0.99
CA GLY A 277 -4.25 -11.47 -0.70
C GLY A 277 -4.93 -10.87 -1.94
N LEU A 278 -4.37 -11.05 -3.13
CA LEU A 278 -4.91 -10.49 -4.38
C LEU A 278 -6.32 -10.97 -4.71
N LEU A 279 -6.71 -12.13 -4.21
CA LEU A 279 -8.07 -12.67 -4.39
C LEU A 279 -9.15 -11.76 -3.76
N LEU A 280 -8.79 -10.94 -2.77
CA LEU A 280 -9.72 -9.99 -2.14
C LEU A 280 -9.81 -8.65 -2.90
N ALA A 281 -8.90 -8.39 -3.84
CA ALA A 281 -8.86 -7.11 -4.54
C ALA A 281 -10.13 -6.80 -5.36
N PRO A 282 -10.72 -7.76 -6.11
CA PRO A 282 -11.97 -7.50 -6.83
C PRO A 282 -13.15 -7.22 -5.91
N LEU A 283 -13.20 -7.84 -4.73
CA LEU A 283 -14.26 -7.57 -3.75
C LEU A 283 -14.19 -6.15 -3.21
N LEU A 284 -12.97 -5.67 -2.92
CA LEU A 284 -12.74 -4.28 -2.52
C LEU A 284 -13.05 -3.30 -3.66
N GLY A 285 -12.66 -3.65 -4.89
CA GLY A 285 -12.98 -2.84 -6.06
C GLY A 285 -14.48 -2.75 -6.32
N LEU A 286 -15.22 -3.84 -6.13
CA LEU A 286 -16.68 -3.86 -6.27
C LEU A 286 -17.35 -3.02 -5.19
N LEU A 287 -16.92 -3.15 -3.92
CA LEU A 287 -17.42 -2.34 -2.82
C LEU A 287 -17.20 -0.85 -3.08
N TRP A 288 -16.01 -0.48 -3.59
CA TRP A 288 -15.71 0.90 -3.97
C TRP A 288 -16.62 1.38 -5.10
N ALA A 289 -16.68 0.65 -6.21
CA ALA A 289 -17.47 1.04 -7.38
C ALA A 289 -18.97 1.13 -7.07
N TYR A 290 -19.46 0.32 -6.14
CA TYR A 290 -20.83 0.41 -5.63
C TYR A 290 -21.06 1.69 -4.80
N THR A 291 -20.11 2.03 -3.93
CA THR A 291 -20.24 3.20 -3.03
C THR A 291 -20.06 4.53 -3.78
N ASP A 292 -19.18 4.53 -4.78
CA ASP A 292 -18.76 5.71 -5.54
C ASP A 292 -19.50 5.82 -6.90
N GLU A 293 -20.34 4.82 -7.21
CA GLU A 293 -21.17 4.76 -8.42
C GLU A 293 -20.37 4.91 -9.74
N SER A 294 -19.07 4.63 -9.69
CA SER A 294 -18.10 4.91 -10.76
C SER A 294 -18.06 3.85 -11.87
N GLY A 295 -18.97 2.86 -11.82
CA GLY A 295 -19.15 1.84 -12.84
C GLY A 295 -17.93 0.95 -13.07
N VAL A 296 -17.80 0.44 -14.30
CA VAL A 296 -16.77 -0.56 -14.68
C VAL A 296 -15.36 0.04 -14.59
N ALA A 297 -15.16 1.29 -15.01
CA ALA A 297 -13.86 1.94 -14.96
C ALA A 297 -13.38 2.14 -13.51
N GLY A 298 -14.28 2.62 -12.64
CA GLY A 298 -14.02 2.75 -11.21
C GLY A 298 -13.71 1.41 -10.55
N PHE A 299 -14.47 0.37 -10.89
CA PHE A 299 -14.22 -1.00 -10.43
C PHE A 299 -12.82 -1.50 -10.79
N LEU A 300 -12.39 -1.35 -12.04
CA LEU A 300 -11.07 -1.80 -12.50
C LEU A 300 -9.95 -1.01 -11.81
N ALA A 301 -10.09 0.32 -11.70
CA ALA A 301 -9.12 1.17 -11.03
C ALA A 301 -8.99 0.82 -9.54
N ALA A 302 -10.11 0.70 -8.83
CA ALA A 302 -10.15 0.37 -7.42
C ALA A 302 -9.63 -1.06 -7.15
N THR A 303 -9.94 -2.02 -8.03
CA THR A 303 -9.41 -3.39 -7.96
C THR A 303 -7.89 -3.40 -8.13
N ALA A 304 -7.37 -2.71 -9.14
CA ALA A 304 -5.93 -2.64 -9.37
C ALA A 304 -5.19 -1.98 -8.20
N LEU A 305 -5.71 -0.85 -7.68
CA LEU A 305 -5.12 -0.18 -6.53
C LEU A 305 -5.14 -1.07 -5.28
N SER A 306 -6.27 -1.73 -5.02
CA SER A 306 -6.43 -2.68 -3.92
C SER A 306 -5.46 -3.85 -4.02
N ALA A 307 -5.27 -4.40 -5.24
CA ALA A 307 -4.28 -5.45 -5.51
C ALA A 307 -2.86 -4.98 -5.17
N GLY A 308 -2.48 -3.77 -5.59
CA GLY A 308 -1.20 -3.16 -5.24
C GLY A 308 -0.98 -3.05 -3.73
N VAL A 309 -1.99 -2.57 -2.99
CA VAL A 309 -1.93 -2.43 -1.52
C VAL A 309 -1.87 -3.79 -0.82
N LEU A 310 -2.72 -4.74 -1.22
CA LEU A 310 -2.76 -6.08 -0.64
C LEU A 310 -1.47 -6.86 -0.87
N PHE A 311 -0.80 -6.62 -1.99
CA PHE A 311 0.54 -7.15 -2.26
C PHE A 311 1.63 -6.47 -1.43
N TRP A 312 1.51 -5.16 -1.22
CA TRP A 312 2.47 -4.39 -0.42
C TRP A 312 2.42 -4.75 1.07
N LEU A 313 1.25 -5.03 1.63
CA LEU A 313 1.07 -5.28 3.07
C LEU A 313 1.96 -6.41 3.65
N PRO A 314 2.04 -7.62 3.06
CA PRO A 314 2.95 -8.66 3.53
C PRO A 314 4.42 -8.23 3.58
N SER A 315 4.85 -7.39 2.63
CA SER A 315 6.23 -6.86 2.59
C SER A 315 6.57 -5.98 3.80
N ILE A 316 5.58 -5.31 4.39
CA ILE A 316 5.76 -4.53 5.63
C ILE A 316 5.88 -5.46 6.83
N PHE A 317 5.11 -6.54 6.83
CA PHE A 317 4.99 -7.40 7.98
C PHE A 317 6.08 -8.46 8.09
N GLY A 318 6.79 -8.74 7.00
CA GLY A 318 7.83 -9.75 6.93
C GLY A 318 7.23 -11.15 6.89
N SER A 319 6.85 -11.58 5.69
CA SER A 319 6.41 -12.94 5.41
C SER A 319 7.56 -13.95 5.51
N ASP A 320 7.26 -15.16 5.96
CA ASP A 320 8.19 -16.28 6.00
C ASP A 320 7.92 -17.23 4.80
N PRO A 321 8.90 -17.45 3.89
CA PRO A 321 8.73 -18.34 2.74
C PRO A 321 8.85 -19.84 3.08
N THR A 322 9.04 -20.19 4.35
CA THR A 322 9.17 -21.58 4.82
C THR A 322 7.85 -22.28 5.11
N GLY A 323 6.73 -21.77 4.58
CA GLY A 323 5.37 -22.29 4.78
C GLY A 323 5.23 -23.82 4.64
N PRO A 324 4.15 -24.41 5.17
CA PRO A 324 4.02 -25.85 5.36
C PRO A 324 3.99 -26.59 4.01
N SER A 325 5.10 -27.22 3.63
CA SER A 325 5.21 -28.44 2.81
C SER A 325 6.69 -28.66 2.45
N ASP A 326 7.20 -29.83 2.88
CA ASP A 326 8.12 -30.74 2.15
C ASP A 326 8.37 -32.07 2.95
N ASP A 327 7.69 -32.31 4.09
CA ASP A 327 7.74 -33.60 4.85
C ASP A 327 6.38 -34.36 4.91
N GLU A 328 5.50 -34.17 3.93
CA GLU A 328 4.33 -35.05 3.69
C GLU A 328 4.35 -35.56 2.23
#